data_AF-A0A8I1Q331-F1
#
_entry.id   AF-A0A8I1Q331-F1
#
_cell.length_a   1.000
_cell.length_b   1.000
_cell.length_c   1.000
_cell.angle_alpha   90.00
_cell.angle_beta   90.00
_cell.angle_gamma   90.00
#
_symmetry.space_group_name_H-M   'P 1'
#
loop_
_entity.id
_entity.type
_entity.pdbx_description
1 polymer ?
#
loop_
_entity_poly.entity_id
_entity_poly.type
_entity_poly.pdbx_seq_one_letter_code
_entity_poly.pdbx_strand_id
1 'polypeptide(L)'
;MPSPRPPRRPDHTIPFEDGGPTCPSNLEVLCKYHHTLKHASAWQVTQLGGGVLEFLSPTGRRHRTNAPPVVTSTAGRPAWAYLLDAPLDPTDLPAF
;
A
#
# COMPACT_ATOMS: atom_id res chain seq x y z
N MET A 1 22.32 -16.89 -2.49
CA MET A 1 20.91 -16.59 -2.19
C MET A 1 20.70 -15.09 -2.35
N PRO A 2 19.63 -14.61 -3.01
CA PRO A 2 19.35 -13.18 -3.05
C PRO A 2 19.05 -12.69 -1.64
N SER A 3 19.59 -11.53 -1.25
CA SER A 3 19.31 -10.96 0.07
C SER A 3 17.82 -10.58 0.18
N PRO A 4 17.22 -10.64 1.38
CA PRO A 4 15.83 -10.27 1.56
C PRO A 4 15.64 -8.79 1.20
N ARG A 5 14.58 -8.50 0.44
CA ARG A 5 14.20 -7.12 0.14
C ARG A 5 13.90 -6.39 1.46
N PRO A 6 14.39 -5.15 1.65
CA PRO A 6 14.12 -4.41 2.87
C PRO A 6 12.61 -4.20 3.07
N PRO A 7 12.14 -4.14 4.32
CA PRO A 7 10.72 -3.95 4.61
C PRO A 7 10.23 -2.64 4.00
N ARG A 8 9.03 -2.70 3.43
CA ARG A 8 8.32 -1.52 2.95
C ARG A 8 7.28 -1.14 3.99
N ARG A 9 7.11 0.16 4.21
CA ARG A 9 6.15 0.69 5.17
C ARG A 9 5.06 1.46 4.43
N PRO A 10 3.81 1.40 4.91
CA PRO A 10 2.76 2.31 4.44
C PRO A 10 3.15 3.74 4.76
N ASP A 11 2.84 4.64 3.83
CA ASP A 11 3.09 6.06 3.92
C ASP A 11 1.91 6.80 3.31
N HIS A 12 1.46 7.90 3.94
CA HIS A 12 0.28 8.62 3.48
C HIS A 12 0.64 9.66 2.42
N THR A 13 -0.01 9.66 1.25
CA THR A 13 0.16 10.68 0.20
C THR A 13 -0.15 12.08 0.74
N ILE A 14 -1.32 12.24 1.37
CA ILE A 14 -1.68 13.40 2.19
C ILE A 14 -1.36 13.03 3.64
N PRO A 15 -0.45 13.76 4.33
CA PRO A 15 -0.05 13.43 5.68
C PRO A 15 -1.25 13.26 6.62
N PHE A 16 -1.16 12.27 7.52
CA PHE A 16 -2.21 12.03 8.51
C PHE A 16 -2.41 13.24 9.43
N GLU A 17 -1.32 13.92 9.80
CA GLU A 17 -1.34 15.16 10.60
C GLU A 17 -2.05 16.34 9.91
N ASP A 18 -2.10 16.32 8.57
CA ASP A 18 -2.85 17.29 7.76
C ASP A 18 -4.31 16.87 7.52
N GLY A 19 -4.79 15.82 8.21
CA GLY A 19 -6.14 15.27 8.06
C GLY A 19 -6.28 14.24 6.94
N GLY A 20 -5.17 13.72 6.41
CA GLY A 20 -5.18 12.66 5.40
C GLY A 20 -5.79 11.35 5.94
N PRO A 21 -6.78 10.74 5.26
CA PRO A 21 -7.41 9.52 5.73
C PRO A 21 -6.48 8.31 5.61
N THR A 22 -6.59 7.35 6.54
CA THR A 22 -5.93 6.04 6.42
C THR A 22 -6.78 5.13 5.53
N CYS A 23 -6.62 5.24 4.22
CA CYS A 23 -7.35 4.44 3.23
C CYS A 23 -6.47 4.05 2.03
N PRO A 24 -6.85 3.02 1.25
CA PRO A 24 -6.03 2.55 0.12
C PRO A 24 -5.71 3.62 -0.94
N SER A 25 -6.57 4.62 -1.10
CA SER A 25 -6.35 5.71 -2.06
C SER A 25 -5.40 6.80 -1.55
N ASN A 26 -5.06 6.79 -0.26
CA ASN A 26 -4.13 7.73 0.36
C ASN A 26 -2.88 7.03 0.91
N LEU A 27 -2.73 5.72 0.76
CA LEU A 27 -1.58 4.96 1.24
C LEU A 27 -0.74 4.45 0.08
N GLU A 28 0.57 4.57 0.21
CA GLU A 28 1.57 3.96 -0.67
C GLU A 28 2.56 3.11 0.13
N VAL A 29 3.13 2.08 -0.50
CA VAL A 29 4.03 1.14 0.16
C VAL A 29 5.46 1.36 -0.33
N LEU A 30 6.21 2.17 0.42
CA LEU A 30 7.54 2.64 0.04
C LEU A 30 8.64 1.93 0.85
N CYS A 31 9.82 1.76 0.23
CA CYS A 31 11.01 1.39 0.97
C CYS A 31 11.54 2.59 1.75
N LYS A 32 12.42 2.36 2.74
CA LYS A 32 13.03 3.41 3.56
C LYS A 32 13.60 4.56 2.74
N TYR A 33 14.31 4.26 1.64
CA TYR A 33 14.90 5.29 0.78
C TYR A 33 13.85 6.21 0.14
N HIS A 34 12.81 5.64 -0.48
CA HIS A 34 11.76 6.44 -1.12
C HIS A 34 10.88 7.19 -0.11
N HIS A 35 10.63 6.61 1.06
CA HIS A 35 9.96 7.30 2.16
C HIS A 35 10.75 8.55 2.58
N THR A 36 12.05 8.40 2.82
CA THR A 36 12.92 9.56 3.14
C THR A 36 12.97 10.56 2.00
N LEU A 37 13.07 10.10 0.74
CA LEU A 37 13.11 10.99 -0.42
C LEU A 37 11.85 11.85 -0.51
N LYS A 38 10.67 11.28 -0.35
CA LYS A 38 9.40 12.01 -0.38
C LYS A 38 9.33 13.08 0.71
N HIS A 39 9.61 12.72 1.96
CA HIS A 39 9.43 13.64 3.10
C HIS A 39 10.54 14.68 3.24
N ALA A 40 11.77 14.36 2.84
CA ALA A 40 12.93 15.21 3.07
C ALA A 40 13.34 16.05 1.83
N SER A 41 12.47 16.16 0.82
CA SER A 41 12.80 16.90 -0.40
C SER A 41 11.56 17.44 -1.12
N ALA A 42 11.76 18.14 -2.25
CA ALA A 42 10.68 18.69 -3.06
C ALA A 42 10.02 17.66 -4.01
N TRP A 43 10.29 16.37 -3.85
CA TRP A 43 9.59 15.33 -4.62
C TRP A 43 8.12 15.31 -4.23
N GLN A 44 7.24 15.30 -5.23
CA GLN A 44 5.80 15.21 -5.03
C GLN A 44 5.29 13.86 -5.52
N VAL A 45 4.27 13.33 -4.87
CA VAL A 45 3.62 12.08 -5.25
C VAL A 45 2.13 12.34 -5.49
N THR A 46 1.59 11.73 -6.54
CA THR A 46 0.16 11.75 -6.83
C THR A 46 -0.32 10.33 -7.09
N GLN A 47 -1.40 9.95 -6.42
CA GLN A 47 -2.12 8.70 -6.64
C GLN A 47 -3.01 8.87 -7.87
N LEU A 48 -2.72 8.14 -8.95
CA LEU A 48 -3.52 8.21 -10.19
C LEU A 48 -4.69 7.21 -10.21
N GLY A 49 -4.87 6.44 -9.13
CA GLY A 49 -5.85 5.37 -9.03
C GLY A 49 -5.32 4.02 -9.56
N GLY A 50 -6.03 2.94 -9.23
CA GLY A 50 -5.64 1.58 -9.64
C GLY A 50 -4.28 1.13 -9.11
N GLY A 51 -3.77 1.75 -8.03
CA GLY A 51 -2.44 1.51 -7.48
C GLY A 51 -1.30 2.10 -8.30
N VAL A 52 -1.58 3.01 -9.24
CA VAL A 52 -0.56 3.74 -10.01
C VAL A 52 -0.15 5.01 -9.26
N LEU A 53 1.16 5.17 -9.09
CA LEU A 53 1.78 6.36 -8.51
C LEU A 53 2.54 7.16 -9.57
N GLU A 54 2.37 8.47 -9.56
CA GLU A 54 3.22 9.40 -10.29
C GLU A 54 4.08 10.21 -9.32
N PHE A 55 5.39 10.11 -9.48
CA PHE A 55 6.36 10.93 -8.76
C PHE A 55 6.85 12.05 -9.67
N LEU A 56 6.75 13.28 -9.19
CA LEU A 56 7.33 14.45 -9.83
C LEU A 56 8.66 14.78 -9.17
N SER A 57 9.76 14.73 -9.95
CA SER A 57 11.08 15.13 -9.46
C SER A 57 11.13 16.65 -9.24
N PRO A 58 12.07 17.14 -8.41
CA PRO A 58 12.33 18.58 -8.26
C PRO A 58 12.70 19.28 -9.56
N THR A 59 13.18 18.52 -10.56
CA THR A 59 13.51 19.01 -11.91
C THR A 59 12.35 18.92 -12.90
N GLY A 60 11.15 18.52 -12.45
CA GLY A 60 9.95 18.43 -13.27
C GLY A 60 9.76 17.12 -14.04
N ARG A 61 10.63 16.13 -13.87
CA ARG A 61 10.51 14.82 -14.53
C ARG A 61 9.45 13.97 -13.83
N ARG A 62 8.58 13.35 -14.61
CA ARG A 62 7.53 12.44 -14.11
C ARG A 62 7.99 10.99 -14.18
N HIS A 63 7.83 10.27 -13.09
CA HIS A 63 8.15 8.85 -12.96
C HIS A 63 6.89 8.10 -12.54
N ARG A 64 6.47 7.11 -13.34
CA ARG A 64 5.28 6.30 -13.03
C ARG A 64 5.67 4.93 -12.51
N THR A 65 5.03 4.53 -11.43
CA THR A 65 5.09 3.17 -10.89
C THR A 65 3.72 2.54 -11.03
N ASN A 66 3.63 1.47 -11.81
CA ASN A 66 2.39 0.74 -12.00
C ASN A 66 2.20 -0.27 -10.87
N ALA A 67 0.95 -0.52 -10.51
CA ALA A 67 0.60 -1.67 -9.69
C ALA A 67 1.11 -2.96 -10.37
N PRO A 68 1.58 -3.95 -9.60
CA PRO A 68 1.85 -5.26 -10.15
C PRO A 68 0.59 -5.82 -10.81
N PRO A 69 0.70 -6.65 -11.86
CA PRO A 69 -0.46 -7.26 -12.48
C PRO A 69 -1.26 -8.04 -11.43
N VAL A 70 -2.57 -7.83 -11.42
CA VAL A 70 -3.49 -8.64 -10.61
C VAL A 70 -3.53 -10.02 -11.26
N VAL A 71 -2.85 -10.99 -10.65
CA VAL A 71 -2.93 -12.39 -11.07
C VAL A 71 -4.18 -12.98 -10.42
N THR A 72 -5.29 -13.01 -11.16
CA THR A 72 -6.49 -13.74 -10.73
C THR A 72 -6.20 -15.23 -10.88
N SER A 73 -5.87 -15.89 -9.77
CA SER A 73 -5.71 -17.33 -9.76
C SER A 73 -7.06 -18.01 -9.99
N THR A 74 -7.18 -18.85 -11.01
CA THR A 74 -8.30 -19.79 -11.17
C THR A 74 -8.19 -20.98 -10.22
N ALA A 75 -7.21 -20.99 -9.29
CA ALA A 75 -7.14 -22.02 -8.27
C ALA A 75 -8.47 -22.06 -7.52
N GLY A 76 -9.03 -23.26 -7.40
CA GLY A 76 -10.27 -23.50 -6.65
C GLY A 76 -10.22 -22.88 -5.26
N ARG A 77 -11.40 -22.75 -4.64
CA ARG A 77 -11.62 -22.07 -3.35
C ARG A 77 -10.39 -22.19 -2.43
N PRO A 78 -9.72 -21.07 -2.08
CA PRO A 78 -8.50 -21.15 -1.31
C PRO A 78 -8.79 -21.77 0.06
N ALA A 79 -7.82 -22.45 0.66
CA ALA A 79 -8.03 -23.13 1.94
C ALA A 79 -8.65 -22.18 2.98
N TRP A 80 -8.14 -20.96 3.14
CA TRP A 80 -8.70 -19.99 4.09
C TRP A 80 -10.18 -19.63 3.85
N ALA A 81 -10.77 -19.90 2.67
CA ALA A 81 -12.18 -19.62 2.41
C ALA A 81 -13.14 -20.42 3.32
N TYR A 82 -12.71 -21.55 3.92
CA TYR A 82 -13.55 -22.22 4.93
C TYR A 82 -13.74 -21.36 6.19
N LEU A 83 -12.84 -20.41 6.48
CA LEU A 83 -12.96 -19.51 7.63
C LEU A 83 -14.12 -18.53 7.47
N LEU A 84 -14.52 -18.22 6.23
CA LEU A 84 -15.70 -17.38 5.98
C LEU A 84 -17.01 -18.12 6.28
N ASP A 85 -17.00 -19.45 6.18
CA ASP A 85 -18.16 -20.31 6.41
C ASP A 85 -18.20 -20.87 7.85
N ALA A 86 -17.09 -20.74 8.60
CA ALA A 86 -16.99 -21.22 9.96
C ALA A 86 -17.97 -20.43 10.86
N PRO A 87 -18.70 -21.10 11.77
CA PRO A 87 -19.46 -20.40 12.79
C PRO A 87 -18.51 -19.48 13.57
N LEU A 88 -18.86 -18.20 13.68
CA LEU A 88 -18.11 -17.26 14.52
C LEU A 88 -18.10 -17.80 15.95
N ASP A 89 -16.91 -17.98 16.52
CA ASP A 89 -16.79 -18.34 17.93
C ASP A 89 -17.28 -17.14 18.76
N PRO A 90 -18.21 -17.33 19.71
CA PRO A 90 -18.64 -16.25 20.60
C PRO A 90 -17.49 -15.59 21.37
N THR A 91 -16.34 -16.27 21.51
CA THR A 91 -15.13 -15.76 22.15
C THR A 91 -14.24 -14.90 21.23
N ASP A 92 -14.46 -14.92 19.91
CA ASP A 92 -13.79 -14.04 18.93
C ASP A 92 -14.48 -12.67 18.80
N LEU A 93 -15.66 -12.50 19.40
CA LEU A 93 -16.33 -11.20 19.43
C LEU A 93 -15.63 -10.30 20.44
N PRO A 94 -15.26 -9.06 20.06
CA PRO A 94 -14.68 -8.13 21.02
C PRO A 94 -15.69 -7.89 22.16
N ALA A 95 -15.21 -7.92 23.40
CA ALA A 95 -16.00 -7.45 24.53
C ALA A 95 -16.25 -5.95 24.35
N PHE A 96 -17.52 -5.56 24.14
CA PHE A 96 -17.94 -4.17 24.14
C PHE A 96 -17.81 -3.56 25.55
#